data_AF-A0A4Y7RFS1-F1
#
_entry.id   AF-A0A4Y7RFS1-F1
#
_cell.length_a   1.000
_cell.length_b   1.000
_cell.length_c   1.000
_cell.angle_alpha   90.00
_cell.angle_beta   90.00
_cell.angle_gamma   90.00
#
_symmetry.space_group_name_H-M   'P 1'
#
loop_
_entity.id
_entity.type
_entity.pdbx_description
1 polymer ?
#
loop_
_entity_poly.entity_id
_entity_poly.type
_entity_poly.pdbx_seq_one_letter_code
_entity_poly.pdbx_strand_id
1 'polypeptide(L)'
;MELATFAGGCFWCMAAPFEKMDGVIHVVSGYTGGYTENPTYKEVCSGSTGHHEAVQITFEPSQISYDKLLEIFWQQIDPTDPGGQFNDRGQSYQTAIFYHDDEQRRKAEASKKALDESERFQKPVATKILPAKTFYPAEEYHQDFHKKNSFRYALYRQGSGRDEFIKKHWPTDKSHLKAKLTDLEYHVTQENGTEPPFRNEYWNNEREGIYVDVVSGEPLFSSKDKFNSECGWPSFTKPILSAAIEEKVDQSHGMTRTEVRSKKADSHLGHVFPDGPGPNGLRYCINSASLRFIPKEDLENEGYGDYLKLFTAE
;
A
#
# COMPACT_ATOMS: atom_id res chain seq x y z
N MET A 1 21.59 -18.00 -5.40
CA MET A 1 20.31 -18.07 -6.14
C MET A 1 19.51 -19.31 -5.77
N GLU A 2 18.29 -19.10 -5.28
CA GLU A 2 17.31 -20.14 -4.91
C GLU A 2 15.94 -19.84 -5.55
N LEU A 3 15.04 -20.84 -5.54
CA LEU A 3 13.68 -20.72 -6.03
C LEU A 3 12.67 -20.77 -4.88
N ALA A 4 11.64 -19.92 -4.94
CA ALA A 4 10.45 -20.01 -4.09
C ALA A 4 9.21 -20.04 -4.97
N THR A 5 8.25 -20.93 -4.69
CA THR A 5 7.02 -21.02 -5.50
C THR A 5 5.79 -20.91 -4.62
N PHE A 6 4.93 -19.94 -4.92
CA PHE A 6 3.73 -19.64 -4.14
C PHE A 6 2.48 -19.55 -5.01
N ALA A 7 1.42 -20.24 -4.60
CA ALA A 7 0.07 -20.07 -5.13
C ALA A 7 -0.78 -19.30 -4.12
N GLY A 8 -1.42 -18.23 -4.58
CA GLY A 8 -2.09 -17.27 -3.70
C GLY A 8 -3.29 -16.59 -4.33
N GLY A 9 -4.02 -17.29 -5.19
CA GLY A 9 -5.07 -16.70 -6.04
C GLY A 9 -4.50 -16.20 -7.37
N CYS A 10 -5.14 -15.21 -7.97
CA CYS A 10 -4.68 -14.65 -9.24
C CYS A 10 -3.20 -14.25 -9.19
N PHE A 11 -2.38 -14.85 -10.04
CA PHE A 11 -0.93 -14.64 -10.00
C PHE A 11 -0.53 -13.20 -10.37
N TRP A 12 -1.37 -12.44 -11.08
CA TRP A 12 -1.12 -11.01 -11.36
C TRP A 12 -0.98 -10.20 -10.08
N CYS A 13 -1.82 -10.48 -9.09
CA CYS A 13 -1.79 -9.83 -7.79
C CYS A 13 -0.66 -10.35 -6.90
N MET A 14 -0.20 -11.59 -7.12
CA MET A 14 0.89 -12.21 -6.36
C MET A 14 2.27 -11.82 -6.88
N ALA A 15 2.44 -11.49 -8.16
CA ALA A 15 3.76 -11.16 -8.70
C ALA A 15 4.26 -9.79 -8.23
N ALA A 16 3.42 -8.76 -8.33
CA ALA A 16 3.80 -7.37 -8.07
C ALA A 16 4.42 -7.08 -6.68
N PRO A 17 3.99 -7.72 -5.57
CA PRO A 17 4.60 -7.54 -4.25
C PRO A 17 6.06 -7.97 -4.16
N PHE A 18 6.49 -8.99 -4.90
CA PHE A 18 7.85 -9.52 -4.80
C PHE A 18 8.85 -8.82 -5.72
N GLU A 19 8.41 -8.33 -6.88
CA GLU A 19 9.29 -7.72 -7.87
C GLU A 19 9.99 -6.43 -7.43
N LYS A 20 9.48 -5.76 -6.39
CA LYS A 20 10.05 -4.52 -5.84
C LYS A 20 11.06 -4.75 -4.72
N MET A 21 11.36 -6.01 -4.39
CA MET A 21 12.18 -6.34 -3.24
C MET A 21 13.65 -6.50 -3.65
N ASP A 22 14.53 -5.83 -2.92
CA ASP A 22 15.98 -6.06 -3.06
C ASP A 22 16.31 -7.53 -2.79
N GLY A 23 17.14 -8.12 -3.65
CA GLY A 23 17.48 -9.55 -3.62
C GLY A 23 16.54 -10.47 -4.41
N VAL A 24 15.39 -9.99 -4.90
CA VAL A 24 14.57 -10.72 -5.87
C VAL A 24 15.07 -10.43 -7.29
N ILE A 25 15.39 -11.48 -8.05
CA ILE A 25 15.98 -11.37 -9.39
C ILE A 25 14.92 -11.52 -10.49
N HIS A 26 14.06 -12.53 -10.37
CA HIS A 26 12.96 -12.76 -11.31
C HIS A 26 11.70 -13.23 -10.59
N VAL A 27 10.55 -12.80 -11.11
CA VAL A 27 9.23 -13.30 -10.69
C VAL A 27 8.47 -13.72 -11.96
N VAL A 28 8.14 -15.00 -12.06
CA VAL A 28 7.47 -15.57 -13.24
C VAL A 28 6.10 -16.08 -12.82
N SER A 29 5.06 -15.68 -13.54
CA SER A 29 3.70 -16.20 -13.36
C SER A 29 3.54 -17.52 -14.11
N GLY A 30 2.83 -18.49 -13.54
CA GLY A 30 2.68 -19.81 -14.16
C GLY A 30 1.79 -20.77 -13.40
N TYR A 31 1.92 -22.04 -13.74
CA TYR A 31 1.05 -23.13 -13.29
C TYR A 31 1.86 -24.27 -12.69
N THR A 32 1.46 -24.76 -11.52
CA THR A 32 2.12 -25.92 -10.89
C THR A 32 1.17 -26.71 -9.98
N GLY A 33 1.63 -27.83 -9.43
CA GLY A 33 0.87 -28.68 -8.50
C GLY A 33 -0.05 -29.72 -9.16
N GLY A 34 -0.50 -29.47 -10.39
CA GLY A 34 -1.41 -30.34 -11.15
C GLY A 34 -0.75 -31.55 -11.81
N TYR A 35 -1.45 -32.11 -12.79
CA TYR A 35 -1.08 -33.33 -13.51
C TYR A 35 -1.07 -33.19 -15.04
N THR A 36 -1.62 -32.11 -15.59
CA THR A 36 -1.58 -31.86 -17.04
C THR A 36 -0.23 -31.29 -17.44
N GLU A 37 0.40 -31.83 -18.47
CA GLU A 37 1.65 -31.28 -19.01
C GLU A 37 1.36 -30.08 -19.91
N ASN A 38 2.19 -29.02 -19.79
CA ASN A 38 2.09 -27.78 -20.58
C ASN A 38 0.66 -27.20 -20.66
N PRO A 39 -0.03 -26.97 -19.52
CA PRO A 39 -1.40 -26.51 -19.55
C PRO A 39 -1.48 -25.06 -20.03
N THR A 40 -2.55 -24.74 -20.76
CA THR A 40 -2.92 -23.36 -21.13
C THR A 40 -3.72 -22.69 -20.03
N TYR A 41 -3.76 -21.35 -20.00
CA TYR A 41 -4.59 -20.61 -19.05
C TYR A 41 -6.04 -21.09 -19.04
N LYS A 42 -6.62 -21.33 -20.22
CA LYS A 42 -8.01 -21.78 -20.37
C LYS A 42 -8.27 -23.13 -19.69
N GLU A 43 -7.32 -24.06 -19.78
CA GLU A 43 -7.44 -25.39 -19.15
C GLU A 43 -7.24 -25.32 -17.64
N VAL A 44 -6.38 -24.44 -17.15
CA VAL A 44 -6.22 -24.20 -15.71
C VAL A 44 -7.49 -23.58 -15.13
N CYS A 45 -8.06 -22.56 -15.79
CA CYS A 45 -9.30 -21.93 -15.36
C CYS A 45 -10.53 -22.86 -15.44
N SER A 46 -10.53 -23.89 -16.29
CA SER A 46 -11.60 -24.90 -16.29
C SER A 46 -11.54 -25.85 -15.09
N GLY A 47 -10.45 -25.82 -14.31
CA GLY A 47 -10.26 -26.65 -13.12
C GLY A 47 -9.95 -28.12 -13.44
N SER A 48 -9.70 -28.47 -14.70
CA SER A 48 -9.54 -29.85 -15.16
C SER A 48 -8.10 -30.36 -15.13
N THR A 49 -7.13 -29.50 -14.81
CA THR A 49 -5.69 -29.83 -14.88
C THR A 49 -5.07 -30.09 -13.50
N GLY A 50 -5.79 -29.74 -12.45
CA GLY A 50 -5.32 -29.77 -11.07
C GLY A 50 -4.27 -28.71 -10.71
N HIS A 51 -3.92 -27.83 -11.65
CA HIS A 51 -2.91 -26.80 -11.42
C HIS A 51 -3.45 -25.64 -10.57
N HIS A 52 -2.53 -25.07 -9.80
CA HIS A 52 -2.69 -23.76 -9.17
C HIS A 52 -2.07 -22.69 -10.06
N GLU A 53 -2.68 -21.51 -10.05
CA GLU A 53 -2.02 -20.27 -10.41
C GLU A 53 -0.97 -19.94 -9.36
N ALA A 54 0.28 -19.78 -9.80
CA ALA A 54 1.42 -19.58 -8.93
C ALA A 54 2.43 -18.59 -9.50
N VAL A 55 3.25 -18.03 -8.62
CA VAL A 55 4.46 -17.29 -8.97
C VAL A 55 5.68 -18.10 -8.56
N GLN A 56 6.68 -18.16 -9.45
CA GLN A 56 8.01 -18.68 -9.14
C GLN A 56 8.99 -17.52 -9.06
N ILE A 57 9.64 -17.41 -7.91
CA ILE A 57 10.54 -16.32 -7.55
C ILE A 57 11.95 -16.88 -7.54
N THR A 58 12.84 -16.25 -8.30
CA THR A 58 14.28 -16.49 -8.24
C THR A 58 14.91 -15.40 -7.38
N PHE A 59 15.52 -15.76 -6.26
CA PHE A 59 16.03 -14.81 -5.27
C PHE A 59 17.45 -15.15 -4.82
N GLU A 60 18.15 -14.15 -4.26
CA GLU A 60 19.50 -14.28 -3.72
C GLU A 60 19.45 -14.33 -2.18
N PRO A 61 19.66 -15.50 -1.55
CA PRO A 61 19.52 -15.69 -0.10
C PRO A 61 20.39 -14.78 0.76
N SER A 62 21.51 -14.29 0.20
CA SER A 62 22.40 -13.33 0.88
C SER A 62 21.82 -11.91 0.99
N GLN A 63 20.79 -11.58 0.21
CA GLN A 63 20.11 -10.28 0.23
C GLN A 63 18.69 -10.36 0.81
N ILE A 64 17.96 -11.44 0.52
CA ILE A 64 16.60 -11.66 1.02
C ILE A 64 16.41 -13.11 1.46
N SER A 65 15.86 -13.29 2.67
CA SER A 65 15.60 -14.62 3.23
C SER A 65 14.29 -15.20 2.72
N TYR A 66 14.21 -16.54 2.67
CA TYR A 66 12.96 -17.25 2.41
C TYR A 66 11.87 -16.92 3.46
N ASP A 67 12.24 -16.69 4.71
CA ASP A 67 11.32 -16.25 5.77
C ASP A 67 10.67 -14.90 5.44
N LYS A 68 11.42 -13.97 4.83
CA LYS A 68 10.85 -12.70 4.38
C LYS A 68 9.89 -12.87 3.22
N LEU A 69 10.17 -13.80 2.30
CA LEU A 69 9.25 -14.13 1.22
C LEU A 69 7.95 -14.75 1.75
N LEU A 70 8.03 -15.62 2.76
CA LEU A 70 6.85 -16.17 3.45
C LEU A 70 6.03 -15.08 4.14
N GLU A 71 6.66 -14.14 4.83
CA GLU A 71 5.97 -13.01 5.48
C GLU A 71 5.13 -12.21 4.47
N ILE A 72 5.71 -11.88 3.31
CA ILE A 72 4.99 -11.17 2.25
C ILE A 72 3.88 -12.04 1.66
N PHE A 73 4.13 -13.32 1.42
CA PHE A 73 3.12 -14.26 0.94
C PHE A 73 1.88 -14.26 1.84
N TRP A 74 2.06 -14.42 3.16
CA TRP A 74 0.96 -14.44 4.13
C TRP A 74 0.16 -13.14 4.17
N GLN A 75 0.80 -12.01 3.92
CA GLN A 75 0.11 -10.71 3.84
C GLN A 75 -0.81 -10.63 2.62
N GLN A 76 -0.42 -11.23 1.50
CA GLN A 76 -1.16 -11.07 0.25
C GLN A 76 -2.42 -11.93 0.17
N ILE A 77 -2.54 -12.99 0.94
CA ILE A 77 -3.63 -13.99 0.82
C ILE A 77 -4.58 -13.95 2.01
N ASP A 78 -5.81 -14.46 1.85
CA ASP A 78 -6.60 -15.00 2.95
C ASP A 78 -6.11 -16.43 3.26
N PRO A 79 -5.35 -16.64 4.33
CA PRO A 79 -4.76 -17.94 4.63
C PRO A 79 -5.81 -18.94 5.15
N THR A 80 -7.02 -18.49 5.47
CA THR A 80 -8.09 -19.32 6.05
C THR A 80 -9.11 -19.80 5.02
N ASP A 81 -8.98 -19.38 3.76
CA ASP A 81 -9.92 -19.72 2.69
C ASP A 81 -9.46 -20.95 1.90
N PRO A 82 -10.14 -22.12 2.04
CA PRO A 82 -9.79 -23.32 1.30
C PRO A 82 -10.34 -23.35 -0.14
N GLY A 83 -11.21 -22.40 -0.54
CA GLY A 83 -12.00 -22.50 -1.77
C GLY A 83 -11.58 -21.54 -2.90
N GLY A 84 -10.55 -20.73 -2.68
CA GLY A 84 -10.12 -19.67 -3.59
C GLY A 84 -9.64 -18.46 -2.82
N GLN A 85 -9.38 -17.35 -3.50
CA GLN A 85 -8.91 -16.11 -2.89
C GLN A 85 -9.85 -14.97 -3.25
N PHE A 86 -10.50 -14.43 -2.22
CA PHE A 86 -11.43 -13.32 -2.35
C PHE A 86 -12.51 -13.63 -3.41
N ASN A 87 -12.62 -12.79 -4.44
CA ASN A 87 -13.58 -12.98 -5.53
C ASN A 87 -13.17 -14.08 -6.53
N ASP A 88 -11.91 -14.52 -6.55
CA ASP A 88 -11.46 -15.61 -7.42
C ASP A 88 -11.70 -16.97 -6.73
N ARG A 89 -12.63 -17.76 -7.28
CA ARG A 89 -13.04 -19.05 -6.71
C ARG A 89 -12.62 -20.22 -7.58
N GLY A 90 -12.30 -21.35 -6.95
CA GLY A 90 -11.95 -22.59 -7.65
C GLY A 90 -10.57 -23.10 -7.26
N GLN A 91 -10.25 -24.32 -7.73
CA GLN A 91 -9.00 -24.99 -7.37
C GLN A 91 -7.77 -24.19 -7.78
N SER A 92 -7.77 -23.59 -8.97
CA SER A 92 -6.64 -22.83 -9.49
C SER A 92 -6.25 -21.66 -8.59
N TYR A 93 -7.20 -21.12 -7.83
CA TYR A 93 -6.99 -19.98 -6.93
C TYR A 93 -6.77 -20.38 -5.47
N GLN A 94 -6.70 -21.68 -5.15
CA GLN A 94 -6.38 -22.13 -3.80
C GLN A 94 -4.95 -21.79 -3.42
N THR A 95 -4.72 -21.53 -2.14
CA THR A 95 -3.41 -21.17 -1.61
C THR A 95 -2.53 -22.41 -1.38
N ALA A 96 -1.27 -22.32 -1.80
CA ALA A 96 -0.27 -23.34 -1.54
C ALA A 96 1.16 -22.77 -1.54
N ILE A 97 2.02 -23.31 -0.69
CA ILE A 97 3.47 -23.09 -0.72
C ILE A 97 4.11 -24.36 -1.29
N PHE A 98 4.86 -24.22 -2.37
CA PHE A 98 5.56 -25.31 -3.04
C PHE A 98 7.04 -25.27 -2.68
N TYR A 99 7.48 -26.12 -1.75
CA TYR A 99 8.86 -26.13 -1.25
C TYR A 99 9.80 -26.86 -2.22
N HIS A 100 11.00 -26.30 -2.43
CA HIS A 100 12.03 -26.87 -3.31
C HIS A 100 13.04 -27.75 -2.58
N ASP A 101 13.12 -27.63 -1.25
CA ASP A 101 13.98 -28.43 -0.38
C ASP A 101 13.38 -28.59 1.03
N ASP A 102 14.05 -29.39 1.87
CA ASP A 102 13.61 -29.66 3.24
C ASP A 102 13.70 -28.42 4.16
N GLU A 103 14.60 -27.47 3.89
CA GLU A 103 14.71 -26.26 4.68
C GLU A 103 13.50 -25.35 4.44
N GLN A 104 13.11 -25.16 3.18
CA GLN A 104 11.90 -24.44 2.80
C GLN A 104 10.65 -25.10 3.36
N ARG A 105 10.56 -26.45 3.35
CA ARG A 105 9.45 -27.16 4.00
C ARG A 105 9.37 -26.77 5.48
N ARG A 106 10.47 -26.90 6.22
CA ARG A 106 10.52 -26.60 7.66
C ARG A 106 10.19 -25.15 7.97
N LYS A 107 10.70 -24.20 7.17
CA LYS A 107 10.40 -22.76 7.32
C LYS A 107 8.93 -22.45 7.00
N ALA A 108 8.38 -23.03 5.94
CA ALA A 108 6.98 -22.87 5.59
C ALA A 108 6.06 -23.41 6.70
N GLU A 109 6.34 -24.61 7.22
CA GLU A 109 5.59 -25.24 8.31
C GLU A 109 5.67 -24.41 9.60
N ALA A 110 6.87 -23.95 9.96
CA ALA A 110 7.07 -23.08 11.12
C ALA A 110 6.32 -21.74 10.96
N SER A 111 6.40 -21.11 9.78
CA SER A 111 5.69 -19.84 9.52
C SER A 111 4.17 -20.00 9.55
N LYS A 112 3.64 -21.10 9.01
CA LYS A 112 2.22 -21.44 9.06
C LYS A 112 1.76 -21.62 10.51
N LYS A 113 2.51 -22.40 11.28
CA LYS A 113 2.23 -22.63 12.70
C LYS A 113 2.25 -21.32 13.49
N ALA A 114 3.26 -20.48 13.29
CA ALA A 114 3.34 -19.17 13.95
C ALA A 114 2.16 -18.26 13.58
N LEU A 115 1.67 -18.34 12.34
CA LEU A 115 0.50 -17.59 11.90
C LEU A 115 -0.78 -18.08 12.59
N ASP A 116 -0.99 -19.39 12.66
CA ASP A 116 -2.11 -20.01 13.39
C ASP A 116 -2.07 -19.62 14.88
N GLU A 117 -0.90 -19.68 15.52
CA GLU A 117 -0.71 -19.34 16.95
C GLU A 117 -0.79 -17.84 17.24
N SER A 118 -0.70 -16.97 16.22
CA SER A 118 -0.77 -15.52 16.41
C SER A 118 -2.18 -15.01 16.74
N GLU A 119 -3.20 -15.86 16.61
CA GLU A 119 -4.63 -15.53 16.77
C GLU A 119 -5.09 -14.36 15.87
N ARG A 120 -4.31 -14.01 14.83
CA ARG A 120 -4.65 -12.97 13.85
C ARG A 120 -5.92 -13.31 13.08
N PHE A 121 -6.20 -14.60 12.91
CA PHE A 121 -7.38 -15.10 12.21
C PHE A 121 -8.20 -16.02 13.12
N GLN A 122 -9.52 -15.89 13.04
CA GLN A 122 -10.45 -16.71 13.83
C GLN A 122 -10.56 -18.16 13.33
N LYS A 123 -10.18 -18.39 12.07
CA LYS A 123 -10.22 -19.70 11.41
C LYS A 123 -8.78 -20.22 11.25
N PRO A 124 -8.58 -21.55 11.26
CA PRO A 124 -7.27 -22.14 11.03
C PRO A 124 -6.76 -21.87 9.61
N VAL A 125 -5.44 -21.82 9.45
CA VAL A 125 -4.77 -21.63 8.17
C VAL A 125 -4.97 -22.87 7.28
N ALA A 126 -5.71 -22.67 6.20
CA ALA A 126 -6.06 -23.65 5.17
C ALA A 126 -4.96 -23.85 4.11
N THR A 127 -3.98 -22.94 4.02
CA THR A 127 -2.90 -23.02 3.03
C THR A 127 -2.12 -24.32 3.12
N LYS A 128 -1.94 -24.95 1.96
CA LYS A 128 -1.23 -26.22 1.80
C LYS A 128 0.27 -25.99 1.71
N ILE A 129 1.06 -26.93 2.23
CA ILE A 129 2.51 -26.97 2.04
C ILE A 129 2.79 -28.25 1.27
N LEU A 130 3.24 -28.12 0.02
CA LEU A 130 3.35 -29.21 -0.94
C LEU A 130 4.78 -29.26 -1.51
N PRO A 131 5.29 -30.43 -1.90
CA PRO A 131 6.55 -30.49 -2.64
C PRO A 131 6.39 -29.77 -3.98
N ALA A 132 7.42 -29.04 -4.39
CA ALA A 132 7.46 -28.43 -5.71
C ALA A 132 7.33 -29.51 -6.80
N LYS A 133 6.50 -29.22 -7.80
CA LYS A 133 6.36 -29.98 -9.03
C LYS A 133 6.85 -29.14 -10.21
N THR A 134 6.84 -29.71 -11.41
CA THR A 134 7.07 -28.98 -12.65
C THR A 134 6.26 -27.68 -12.66
N PHE A 135 6.96 -26.58 -12.91
CA PHE A 135 6.38 -25.26 -13.07
C PHE A 135 6.32 -24.94 -14.56
N TYR A 136 5.12 -24.64 -15.06
CA TYR A 136 4.91 -24.24 -16.44
C TYR A 136 4.71 -22.72 -16.46
N PRO A 137 5.63 -21.93 -17.06
CA PRO A 137 5.41 -20.50 -17.24
C PRO A 137 4.10 -20.23 -17.99
N ALA A 138 3.32 -19.27 -17.49
CA ALA A 138 2.13 -18.80 -18.18
C ALA A 138 2.51 -18.03 -19.46
N GLU A 139 1.53 -17.85 -20.34
CA GLU A 139 1.68 -17.14 -21.60
C GLU A 139 2.25 -15.71 -21.39
N GLU A 140 2.98 -15.18 -22.38
CA GLU A 140 3.72 -13.92 -22.25
C GLU A 140 2.83 -12.70 -21.86
N TYR A 141 1.55 -12.73 -22.23
CA TYR A 141 0.62 -11.67 -21.89
C TYR A 141 0.26 -11.64 -20.38
N HIS A 142 0.52 -12.73 -19.66
CA HIS A 142 0.36 -12.81 -18.21
C HIS A 142 1.57 -12.29 -17.43
N GLN A 143 2.76 -12.31 -18.03
CA GLN A 143 3.99 -11.84 -17.40
C GLN A 143 4.00 -10.33 -17.27
N ASP A 144 4.44 -9.80 -16.13
CA ASP A 144 4.49 -8.36 -15.85
C ASP A 144 3.15 -7.62 -16.09
N PHE A 145 2.01 -8.31 -15.89
CA PHE A 145 0.69 -7.77 -16.26
C PHE A 145 0.40 -6.40 -15.63
N HIS A 146 0.80 -6.19 -14.37
CA HIS A 146 0.63 -4.92 -13.67
C HIS A 146 1.45 -3.77 -14.27
N LYS A 147 2.56 -4.05 -14.96
CA LYS A 147 3.36 -3.06 -15.69
C LYS A 147 2.78 -2.80 -17.08
N LYS A 148 2.50 -3.89 -17.82
CA LYS A 148 2.01 -3.83 -19.20
C LYS A 148 0.58 -3.29 -19.31
N ASN A 149 -0.26 -3.52 -18.30
CA ASN A 149 -1.69 -3.17 -18.28
C ASN A 149 -2.10 -2.49 -16.97
N SER A 150 -1.36 -1.47 -16.54
CA SER A 150 -1.50 -0.81 -15.23
C SER A 150 -2.93 -0.39 -14.87
N PHE A 151 -3.69 0.20 -15.80
CA PHE A 151 -5.08 0.61 -15.56
C PHE A 151 -6.01 -0.60 -15.31
N ARG A 152 -5.92 -1.63 -16.15
CA ARG A 152 -6.74 -2.83 -16.02
C ARG A 152 -6.38 -3.62 -14.75
N TYR A 153 -5.10 -3.69 -14.43
CA TYR A 153 -4.63 -4.26 -13.18
C TYR A 153 -5.15 -3.49 -11.96
N ALA A 154 -5.09 -2.16 -11.97
CA ALA A 154 -5.58 -1.34 -10.86
C ALA A 154 -7.08 -1.57 -10.61
N LEU A 155 -7.91 -1.57 -11.66
CA LEU A 155 -9.34 -1.88 -11.56
C LEU A 155 -9.58 -3.29 -11.02
N TYR A 156 -8.85 -4.29 -11.52
CA TYR A 156 -8.98 -5.66 -11.04
C TYR A 156 -8.57 -5.80 -9.57
N ARG A 157 -7.43 -5.23 -9.18
CA ARG A 157 -6.90 -5.27 -7.81
C ARG A 157 -7.88 -4.62 -6.83
N GLN A 158 -8.40 -3.43 -7.17
CA GLN A 158 -9.41 -2.74 -6.38
C GLN A 158 -10.68 -3.57 -6.21
N GLY A 159 -11.16 -4.21 -7.29
CA GLY A 159 -12.35 -5.07 -7.26
C GLY A 159 -12.12 -6.47 -6.69
N SER A 160 -10.88 -6.87 -6.39
CA SER A 160 -10.58 -8.24 -5.95
C SER A 160 -10.99 -8.51 -4.50
N GLY A 161 -11.01 -7.48 -3.64
CA GLY A 161 -11.16 -7.61 -2.19
C GLY A 161 -9.84 -7.80 -1.42
N ARG A 162 -8.71 -7.95 -2.14
CA ARG A 162 -7.39 -8.19 -1.53
C ARG A 162 -6.86 -7.00 -0.73
N ASP A 163 -7.00 -5.78 -1.24
CA ASP A 163 -6.49 -4.59 -0.56
C ASP A 163 -7.26 -4.29 0.73
N GLU A 164 -8.58 -4.49 0.72
CA GLU A 164 -9.41 -4.40 1.93
C GLU A 164 -9.00 -5.43 2.97
N PHE A 165 -8.72 -6.66 2.54
CA PHE A 165 -8.24 -7.72 3.42
C PHE A 165 -6.88 -7.37 4.06
N ILE A 166 -5.92 -6.91 3.25
CA ILE A 166 -4.60 -6.47 3.72
C ILE A 166 -4.76 -5.36 4.75
N LYS A 167 -5.51 -4.31 4.42
CA LYS A 167 -5.74 -3.17 5.33
C LYS A 167 -6.33 -3.62 6.66
N LYS A 168 -7.24 -4.60 6.64
CA LYS A 168 -7.93 -5.10 7.84
C LYS A 168 -7.04 -5.99 8.72
N HIS A 169 -6.29 -6.92 8.13
CA HIS A 169 -5.57 -7.96 8.90
C HIS A 169 -4.08 -7.67 9.06
N TRP A 170 -3.53 -6.80 8.22
CA TRP A 170 -2.12 -6.44 8.16
C TRP A 170 -1.95 -4.92 8.17
N PRO A 171 -2.43 -4.22 9.22
CA PRO A 171 -2.24 -2.79 9.33
C PRO A 171 -0.74 -2.49 9.33
N THR A 172 -0.34 -1.49 8.54
CA THR A 172 1.06 -1.05 8.48
C THR A 172 1.54 -0.73 9.89
N ASP A 173 2.65 -1.34 10.31
CA ASP A 173 3.26 -1.03 11.59
C ASP A 173 3.85 0.39 11.56
N LYS A 174 3.09 1.32 12.12
CA LYS A 174 3.44 2.73 12.25
C LYS A 174 4.14 3.02 13.59
N SER A 175 4.46 2.01 14.40
CA SER A 175 5.07 2.20 15.72
C SER A 175 6.41 2.94 15.66
N HIS A 176 7.20 2.72 14.61
CA HIS A 176 8.46 3.42 14.37
C HIS A 176 8.27 4.95 14.21
N LEU A 177 7.08 5.42 13.82
CA LEU A 177 6.77 6.85 13.75
C LEU A 177 6.67 7.49 15.14
N LYS A 178 6.35 6.73 16.20
CA LYS A 178 6.35 7.25 17.59
C LYS A 178 7.73 7.70 18.07
N ALA A 179 8.79 7.21 17.45
CA ALA A 179 10.16 7.64 17.75
C ALA A 179 10.59 8.88 16.93
N LYS A 180 9.85 9.23 15.88
CA LYS A 180 10.19 10.31 14.94
C LYS A 180 9.28 11.53 15.06
N LEU A 181 8.02 11.30 15.41
CA LEU A 181 6.99 12.32 15.55
C LEU A 181 6.81 12.66 17.04
N THR A 182 6.42 13.88 17.31
CA THR A 182 5.85 14.26 18.61
C THR A 182 4.52 13.54 18.84
N ASP A 183 4.09 13.46 20.10
CA ASP A 183 2.80 12.84 20.45
C ASP A 183 1.62 13.48 19.69
N LEU A 184 1.65 14.81 19.52
CA LEU A 184 0.61 15.54 18.79
C LEU A 184 0.64 15.24 17.29
N GLU A 185 1.82 15.23 16.65
CA GLU A 185 1.96 14.89 15.23
C GLU A 185 1.51 13.44 14.98
N TYR A 186 1.88 12.50 15.85
CA TYR A 186 1.42 11.11 15.75
C TYR A 186 -0.10 11.01 15.92
N HIS A 187 -0.65 11.65 16.94
CA HIS A 187 -2.10 11.65 17.20
C HIS A 187 -2.89 12.22 16.02
N VAL A 188 -2.46 13.36 15.47
CA VAL A 188 -3.10 13.96 14.30
C VAL A 188 -2.95 13.06 13.09
N THR A 189 -1.72 12.70 12.69
CA THR A 189 -1.48 12.05 11.40
C THR A 189 -1.89 10.57 11.36
N GLN A 190 -1.77 9.84 12.47
CA GLN A 190 -1.97 8.39 12.51
C GLN A 190 -3.28 7.98 13.18
N GLU A 191 -3.81 8.80 14.10
CA GLU A 191 -5.03 8.50 14.87
C GLU A 191 -6.21 9.41 14.51
N ASN A 192 -6.07 10.20 13.44
CA ASN A 192 -7.07 11.15 12.95
C ASN A 192 -7.47 12.19 14.00
N GLY A 193 -6.52 12.56 14.86
CA GLY A 193 -6.68 13.62 15.84
C GLY A 193 -6.81 14.99 15.19
N THR A 194 -7.25 15.97 15.97
CA THR A 194 -7.30 17.38 15.56
C THR A 194 -6.64 18.24 16.62
N GLU A 195 -5.66 19.05 16.22
CA GLU A 195 -4.97 19.95 17.15
C GLU A 195 -5.88 21.11 17.59
N PRO A 196 -5.63 21.75 18.74
CA PRO A 196 -6.49 22.84 19.19
C PRO A 196 -6.43 24.08 18.27
N PRO A 197 -7.57 24.76 18.03
CA PRO A 197 -7.60 25.97 17.20
C PRO A 197 -6.78 27.09 17.86
N PHE A 198 -6.08 27.88 17.04
CA PHE A 198 -5.22 29.01 17.43
C PHE A 198 -4.05 28.66 18.38
N ARG A 199 -3.85 27.39 18.71
CA ARG A 199 -2.74 26.90 19.52
C ARG A 199 -1.93 25.89 18.74
N ASN A 200 -1.51 26.31 17.55
CA ASN A 200 -0.72 25.52 16.63
C ASN A 200 0.28 26.41 15.91
N GLU A 201 1.25 25.81 15.22
CA GLU A 201 2.42 26.53 14.70
C GLU A 201 2.09 27.38 13.46
N TYR A 202 1.16 26.93 12.62
CA TYR A 202 1.01 27.48 11.26
C TYR A 202 -0.28 28.24 11.00
N TRP A 203 -1.22 28.35 11.95
CA TRP A 203 -2.45 29.13 11.73
C TRP A 203 -2.14 30.56 11.26
N ASN A 204 -1.18 31.25 11.88
CA ASN A 204 -0.77 32.62 11.57
C ASN A 204 0.55 32.74 10.79
N ASN A 205 1.11 31.63 10.26
CA ASN A 205 2.34 31.74 9.47
C ASN A 205 2.05 32.44 8.13
N GLU A 206 2.84 33.47 7.81
CA GLU A 206 2.75 34.27 6.58
C GLU A 206 4.05 34.23 5.73
N ARG A 207 5.06 33.45 6.15
CA ARG A 207 6.32 33.35 5.41
C ARG A 207 6.14 32.71 4.03
N GLU A 208 6.97 33.11 3.07
CA GLU A 208 7.03 32.42 1.77
C GLU A 208 7.67 31.03 1.94
N GLY A 209 7.03 29.99 1.40
CA GLY A 209 7.52 28.62 1.50
C GLY A 209 6.44 27.59 1.19
N ILE A 210 6.80 26.30 1.31
CA ILE A 210 5.86 25.18 1.12
C ILE A 210 5.61 24.45 2.43
N TYR A 211 4.49 23.76 2.50
CA TYR A 211 4.14 22.84 3.57
C TYR A 211 4.21 21.43 3.03
N VAL A 212 5.05 20.60 3.65
CA VAL A 212 5.23 19.19 3.31
C VAL A 212 4.58 18.31 4.37
N ASP A 213 4.22 17.09 4.02
CA ASP A 213 3.79 16.07 4.97
C ASP A 213 4.90 15.79 5.98
N VAL A 214 4.60 15.93 7.28
CA VAL A 214 5.58 15.71 8.35
C VAL A 214 6.13 14.27 8.37
N VAL A 215 5.39 13.31 7.84
CA VAL A 215 5.77 11.89 7.81
C VAL A 215 6.61 11.54 6.59
N SER A 216 6.17 11.95 5.41
CA SER A 216 6.76 11.50 4.13
C SER A 216 7.66 12.53 3.44
N GLY A 217 7.58 13.79 3.86
CA GLY A 217 8.19 14.94 3.17
C GLY A 217 7.55 15.26 1.82
N GLU A 218 6.42 14.66 1.46
CA GLU A 218 5.71 14.97 0.21
C GLU A 218 5.19 16.42 0.22
N PRO A 219 5.45 17.25 -0.81
CA PRO A 219 4.91 18.60 -0.89
C PRO A 219 3.38 18.62 -1.03
N LEU A 220 2.71 19.30 -0.11
CA LEU A 220 1.25 19.32 -0.04
C LEU A 220 0.67 20.69 -0.43
N PHE A 221 1.12 21.77 0.23
CA PHE A 221 0.53 23.10 0.07
C PHE A 221 1.58 24.19 -0.11
N SER A 222 1.24 25.26 -0.83
CA SER A 222 2.09 26.45 -0.97
C SER A 222 1.56 27.58 -0.10
N SER A 223 2.44 28.40 0.47
CA SER A 223 2.01 29.62 1.16
C SER A 223 1.30 30.63 0.25
N LYS A 224 1.49 30.55 -1.08
CA LYS A 224 0.73 31.37 -2.06
C LYS A 224 -0.76 31.06 -2.08
N ASP A 225 -1.13 29.84 -1.71
CA ASP A 225 -2.52 29.39 -1.66
C ASP A 225 -3.08 29.40 -0.22
N LYS A 226 -2.25 29.78 0.77
CA LYS A 226 -2.67 29.94 2.17
C LYS A 226 -3.43 31.26 2.34
N PHE A 227 -4.49 31.24 3.13
CA PHE A 227 -5.26 32.43 3.49
C PHE A 227 -5.71 32.40 4.95
N ASN A 228 -6.06 33.57 5.49
CA ASN A 228 -6.65 33.68 6.82
C ASN A 228 -8.16 33.39 6.73
N SER A 229 -8.59 32.28 7.32
CA SER A 229 -9.99 31.85 7.37
C SER A 229 -10.67 32.12 8.72
N GLU A 230 -9.93 32.65 9.71
CA GLU A 230 -10.36 32.81 11.10
C GLU A 230 -10.83 31.50 11.78
N CYS A 231 -10.64 30.33 11.18
CA CYS A 231 -11.08 29.07 11.76
C CYS A 231 -10.16 28.54 12.87
N GLY A 232 -8.93 29.05 12.95
CA GLY A 232 -7.93 28.63 13.95
C GLY A 232 -6.93 27.58 13.47
N TRP A 233 -6.99 27.15 12.21
CA TRP A 233 -6.04 26.22 11.57
C TRP A 233 -5.54 26.80 10.24
N PRO A 234 -4.32 26.45 9.78
CA PRO A 234 -3.85 26.88 8.46
C PRO A 234 -4.83 26.42 7.38
N SER A 235 -5.23 27.37 6.54
CA SER A 235 -6.26 27.17 5.51
C SER A 235 -5.71 27.49 4.12
N PHE A 236 -5.96 26.60 3.17
CA PHE A 236 -5.47 26.71 1.80
C PHE A 236 -6.61 26.61 0.78
N THR A 237 -6.48 27.26 -0.37
CA THR A 237 -7.49 27.19 -1.44
C THR A 237 -7.33 25.95 -2.32
N LYS A 238 -6.12 25.40 -2.41
CA LYS A 238 -5.78 24.19 -3.18
C LYS A 238 -4.44 23.57 -2.73
N PRO A 239 -4.20 22.28 -2.98
CA PRO A 239 -2.88 21.67 -2.88
C PRO A 239 -1.97 22.08 -4.05
N ILE A 240 -0.65 21.89 -3.88
CA ILE A 240 0.33 22.08 -4.97
C ILE A 240 0.05 21.09 -6.11
N LEU A 241 -0.22 19.82 -5.77
CA LEU A 241 -0.60 18.77 -6.70
C LEU A 241 -1.82 18.03 -6.16
N SER A 242 -2.94 18.04 -6.89
CA SER A 242 -4.14 17.28 -6.50
C SER A 242 -3.87 15.78 -6.36
N ALA A 243 -2.88 15.25 -7.09
CA ALA A 243 -2.48 13.85 -7.00
C ALA A 243 -1.79 13.47 -5.67
N ALA A 244 -1.33 14.44 -4.87
CA ALA A 244 -0.73 14.21 -3.55
C ALA A 244 -1.76 14.11 -2.42
N ILE A 245 -3.03 14.41 -2.71
CA ILE A 245 -4.13 14.40 -1.74
C ILE A 245 -5.11 13.27 -2.05
N GLU A 246 -5.58 12.61 -1.01
CA GLU A 246 -6.73 11.71 -1.05
C GLU A 246 -7.88 12.31 -0.24
N GLU A 247 -9.05 12.44 -0.87
CA GLU A 247 -10.27 12.96 -0.25
C GLU A 247 -11.22 11.79 0.06
N LYS A 248 -11.63 11.67 1.33
CA LYS A 248 -12.50 10.57 1.81
C LYS A 248 -13.74 11.14 2.49
N VAL A 249 -14.89 10.51 2.30
CA VAL A 249 -16.10 10.87 3.05
C VAL A 249 -15.93 10.46 4.51
N ASP A 250 -16.06 11.43 5.43
CA ASP A 250 -15.97 11.27 6.87
C ASP A 250 -17.35 11.52 7.50
N GLN A 251 -17.87 10.51 8.21
CA GLN A 251 -19.16 10.57 8.92
C GLN A 251 -19.01 10.61 10.45
N SER A 252 -17.77 10.83 10.95
CA SER A 252 -17.49 10.91 12.38
C SER A 252 -18.17 12.12 13.03
N HIS A 253 -18.35 12.04 14.36
CA HIS A 253 -18.96 13.10 15.18
C HIS A 253 -20.36 13.57 14.73
N GLY A 254 -21.09 12.74 13.97
CA GLY A 254 -22.45 13.05 13.50
C GLY A 254 -22.50 14.09 12.38
N MET A 255 -21.38 14.37 11.72
CA MET A 255 -21.28 15.31 10.60
C MET A 255 -20.83 14.56 9.33
N THR A 256 -21.27 15.01 8.16
CA THR A 256 -20.71 14.55 6.87
C THR A 256 -19.70 15.60 6.40
N ARG A 257 -18.42 15.23 6.40
CA ARG A 257 -17.30 16.07 5.95
C ARG A 257 -16.47 15.32 4.92
N THR A 258 -15.58 16.02 4.24
CA THR A 258 -14.56 15.39 3.38
C THR A 258 -13.23 15.47 4.09
N GLU A 259 -12.76 14.33 4.61
CA GLU A 259 -11.42 14.16 5.14
C GLU A 259 -10.37 14.31 4.04
N VAL A 260 -9.26 14.95 4.38
CA VAL A 260 -8.09 15.16 3.52
C VAL A 260 -6.91 14.39 4.11
N ARG A 261 -6.30 13.52 3.32
CA ARG A 261 -5.11 12.73 3.70
C ARG A 261 -3.99 12.88 2.67
N SER A 262 -2.73 12.72 3.10
CA SER A 262 -1.60 12.63 2.16
C SER A 262 -1.59 11.27 1.48
N LYS A 263 -1.32 11.24 0.17
CA LYS A 263 -1.39 9.99 -0.58
C LYS A 263 -0.20 9.07 -0.28
N LYS A 264 0.99 9.62 -0.07
CA LYS A 264 2.21 8.82 0.12
C LYS A 264 2.31 8.14 1.49
N ALA A 265 1.93 8.82 2.58
CA ALA A 265 1.99 8.25 3.93
C ALA A 265 0.62 7.90 4.54
N ASP A 266 -0.48 8.22 3.86
CA ASP A 266 -1.82 8.12 4.44
C ASP A 266 -1.91 8.87 5.78
N SER A 267 -1.26 10.04 5.87
CA SER A 267 -1.33 10.92 7.03
C SER A 267 -2.67 11.65 7.02
N HIS A 268 -3.41 11.61 8.13
CA HIS A 268 -4.56 12.52 8.30
C HIS A 268 -4.06 13.97 8.36
N LEU A 269 -4.59 14.81 7.46
CA LEU A 269 -4.22 16.21 7.36
C LEU A 269 -5.30 17.10 7.97
N GLY A 270 -6.57 16.83 7.67
CA GLY A 270 -7.70 17.62 8.15
C GLY A 270 -8.93 17.40 7.27
N HIS A 271 -9.63 18.49 6.91
CA HIS A 271 -10.86 18.43 6.13
C HIS A 271 -10.92 19.54 5.08
N VAL A 272 -11.68 19.30 4.00
CA VAL A 272 -11.98 20.30 2.97
C VAL A 272 -13.45 20.71 3.04
N PHE A 273 -13.69 22.02 2.94
CA PHE A 273 -15.01 22.64 3.04
C PHE A 273 -15.31 23.52 1.81
N PRO A 274 -16.58 23.66 1.39
CA PRO A 274 -16.99 24.50 0.26
C PRO A 274 -17.26 25.96 0.66
N ASP A 275 -16.52 26.48 1.64
CA ASP A 275 -16.66 27.84 2.20
C ASP A 275 -15.38 28.68 2.01
N GLY A 276 -14.51 28.28 1.08
CA GLY A 276 -13.26 28.98 0.79
C GLY A 276 -13.40 30.12 -0.22
N PRO A 277 -12.38 30.99 -0.32
CA PRO A 277 -12.35 32.08 -1.28
C PRO A 277 -11.99 31.60 -2.69
N GLY A 278 -12.27 32.45 -3.68
CA GLY A 278 -11.87 32.21 -5.06
C GLY A 278 -12.81 31.28 -5.84
N PRO A 279 -12.48 30.98 -7.11
CA PRO A 279 -13.40 30.34 -8.05
C PRO A 279 -13.72 28.88 -7.70
N ASN A 280 -12.83 28.19 -7.00
CA ASN A 280 -13.05 26.81 -6.58
C ASN A 280 -13.94 26.72 -5.33
N GLY A 281 -14.02 27.79 -4.54
CA GLY A 281 -14.81 27.82 -3.30
C GLY A 281 -14.31 26.87 -2.20
N LEU A 282 -13.11 26.31 -2.32
CA LEU A 282 -12.60 25.29 -1.41
C LEU A 282 -11.72 25.89 -0.31
N ARG A 283 -11.90 25.39 0.91
CA ARG A 283 -11.04 25.64 2.07
C ARG A 283 -10.51 24.31 2.59
N TYR A 284 -9.24 24.03 2.30
CA TYR A 284 -8.48 22.95 2.92
C TYR A 284 -8.05 23.42 4.31
N CYS A 285 -8.75 22.95 5.35
CA CYS A 285 -8.50 23.26 6.76
C CYS A 285 -7.61 22.16 7.34
N ILE A 286 -6.32 22.44 7.52
CA ILE A 286 -5.29 21.43 7.77
C ILE A 286 -4.68 21.62 9.16
N ASN A 287 -4.32 20.53 9.84
CA ASN A 287 -3.60 20.58 11.10
C ASN A 287 -2.12 20.93 10.84
N SER A 288 -1.57 21.89 11.58
CA SER A 288 -0.15 22.22 11.58
C SER A 288 0.70 21.02 11.97
N ALA A 289 0.27 20.23 12.96
CA ALA A 289 0.93 18.99 13.37
C ALA A 289 0.94 17.86 12.32
N SER A 290 0.31 18.06 11.16
CA SER A 290 0.46 17.17 10.00
C SER A 290 1.46 17.68 8.96
N LEU A 291 1.97 18.90 9.16
CA LEU A 291 2.78 19.63 8.21
C LEU A 291 4.16 19.94 8.80
N ARG A 292 5.15 20.06 7.92
CA ARG A 292 6.41 20.74 8.20
C ARG A 292 6.56 21.88 7.21
N PHE A 293 6.78 23.10 7.70
CA PHE A 293 7.00 24.25 6.83
C PHE A 293 8.46 24.32 6.39
N ILE A 294 8.68 24.51 5.09
CA ILE A 294 10.01 24.74 4.50
C ILE A 294 10.02 26.15 3.92
N PRO A 295 10.76 27.09 4.53
CA PRO A 295 10.88 28.45 4.02
C PRO A 295 11.44 28.48 2.59
N LYS A 296 11.05 29.47 1.81
CA LYS A 296 11.50 29.66 0.42
C LYS A 296 13.03 29.64 0.30
N GLU A 297 13.71 30.30 1.23
CA GLU A 297 15.16 30.39 1.33
C GLU A 297 15.86 29.04 1.56
N ASP A 298 15.15 28.04 2.09
CA ASP A 298 15.68 26.71 2.42
C ASP A 298 15.28 25.62 1.41
N LEU A 299 14.40 25.93 0.45
CA LEU A 299 13.87 24.95 -0.51
C LEU A 299 14.98 24.23 -1.28
N GLU A 300 15.99 24.95 -1.77
CA GLU A 300 17.07 24.33 -2.54
C GLU A 300 17.94 23.41 -1.66
N ASN A 301 18.30 23.89 -0.47
CA ASN A 301 19.14 23.15 0.48
C ASN A 301 18.46 21.88 1.00
N GLU A 302 17.13 21.89 1.11
CA GLU A 302 16.33 20.75 1.57
C GLU A 302 15.86 19.82 0.43
N GLY A 303 16.26 20.04 -0.82
CA GLY A 303 15.93 19.17 -1.95
C GLY A 303 14.57 19.43 -2.60
N TYR A 304 13.98 20.61 -2.35
CA TYR A 304 12.70 21.09 -2.90
C TYR A 304 12.89 22.23 -3.90
N GLY A 305 14.06 22.36 -4.53
CA GLY A 305 14.41 23.45 -5.44
C GLY A 305 13.43 23.62 -6.61
N ASP A 306 12.84 22.54 -7.11
CA ASP A 306 11.83 22.55 -8.19
C ASP A 306 10.57 23.39 -7.86
N TYR A 307 10.32 23.65 -6.57
CA TYR A 307 9.19 24.43 -6.09
C TYR A 307 9.49 25.93 -5.93
N LEU A 308 10.74 26.37 -6.11
CA LEU A 308 11.10 27.79 -6.12
C LEU A 308 10.29 28.59 -7.15
N LYS A 309 9.96 27.96 -8.28
CA LYS A 309 9.14 28.54 -9.35
C LYS A 309 7.75 29.01 -8.91
N LEU A 310 7.23 28.52 -7.78
CA LEU A 310 5.97 28.98 -7.21
C LEU A 310 6.07 30.40 -6.61
N PHE A 311 7.28 30.87 -6.32
CA PHE A 311 7.54 32.14 -5.61
C PHE A 311 8.35 33.13 -6.44
N THR A 312 8.73 32.76 -7.66
CA THR A 312 9.34 33.64 -8.65
C THR A 312 8.23 34.02 -9.62
N ALA A 313 7.47 35.07 -9.34
CA ALA A 313 6.53 35.58 -10.33
C ALA A 313 7.31 36.32 -11.43
N GLU A 314 6.84 36.13 -12.68
CA GLU A 314 7.01 37.07 -13.81
C GLU A 314 6.44 38.46 -13.48
#